data_AF-A0A6G1GNZ5-F1
#
_entry.id   AF-A0A6G1GNZ5-F1
#
_cell.length_a   1.000
_cell.length_b   1.000
_cell.length_c   1.000
_cell.angle_alpha   90.00
_cell.angle_beta   90.00
_cell.angle_gamma   90.00
#
_symmetry.space_group_name_H-M   'P 1'
#
loop_
_entity.id
_entity.type
_entity.pdbx_description
1 polymer ?
#
loop_
_entity_poly.entity_id
_entity_poly.type
_entity_poly.pdbx_seq_one_letter_code
_entity_poly.pdbx_strand_id
1 'polypeptide(L)'
;MRATTRLLATVKTARFPQAGTPTGLKGLLTQPIPRKTLRSTYFKTLRVLAMMPSHSVYRQATQALTLQRLAVLESYKPAGYKTDSKDEVMSAEEINAATTPEQRDKLAERLLKAFVVDEEPPLTVDQISEIEDKIGAGLIEEVLEVGQAELQLAEMMAVAKPWEELVEKPAEGQWEYFSRQGAHTATQKP
;
A
#
# COMPACT_ATOMS: atom_id res chain seq x y z
N MET A 1 20.67 -58.73 -12.62
CA MET A 1 19.56 -57.97 -12.00
C MET A 1 19.58 -56.55 -12.55
N ARG A 2 18.49 -56.06 -13.17
CA ARG A 2 18.43 -54.69 -13.69
C ARG A 2 18.07 -53.75 -12.55
N ALA A 3 18.94 -52.80 -12.23
CA ALA A 3 18.68 -51.79 -11.20
C ALA A 3 17.55 -50.87 -11.67
N THR A 4 16.45 -50.81 -10.91
CA THR A 4 15.35 -49.87 -11.12
C THR A 4 15.73 -48.53 -10.52
N THR A 5 16.09 -47.56 -11.37
CA THR A 5 16.26 -46.17 -10.95
C THR A 5 14.90 -45.58 -10.62
N ARG A 6 14.58 -45.42 -9.33
CA ARG A 6 13.43 -44.62 -8.89
C ARG A 6 13.67 -43.17 -9.31
N LEU A 7 12.83 -42.67 -10.22
CA LEU A 7 12.73 -41.23 -10.49
C LEU A 7 12.24 -40.55 -9.21
N LEU A 8 13.14 -39.87 -8.50
CA LEU A 8 12.76 -38.97 -7.42
C LEU A 8 12.15 -37.73 -8.06
N ALA A 9 10.85 -37.57 -7.92
CA ALA A 9 10.18 -36.32 -8.29
C ALA A 9 10.85 -35.16 -7.54
N THR A 10 11.22 -34.11 -8.27
CA THR A 10 11.75 -32.88 -7.67
C THR A 10 10.63 -32.18 -6.93
N VAL A 11 10.53 -32.42 -5.62
CA VAL A 11 9.59 -31.68 -4.74
C VAL A 11 10.12 -30.26 -4.60
N LYS A 12 9.39 -29.27 -5.13
CA LYS A 12 9.67 -27.85 -4.86
C LYS A 12 9.41 -27.61 -3.37
N THR A 13 10.47 -27.49 -2.59
CA THR A 13 10.36 -27.20 -1.15
C THR A 13 9.97 -25.75 -0.94
N ALA A 14 8.99 -25.51 -0.05
CA ALA A 14 8.61 -24.16 0.32
C ALA A 14 9.81 -23.46 0.98
N ARG A 15 10.23 -22.34 0.39
CA ARG A 15 11.31 -21.49 0.92
C ARG A 15 10.68 -20.31 1.65
N PHE A 16 11.20 -20.00 2.82
CA PHE A 16 10.77 -18.86 3.63
C PHE A 16 11.87 -17.80 3.69
N PRO A 17 11.51 -16.51 3.78
CA PRO A 17 12.48 -15.44 3.94
C PRO A 17 13.22 -15.61 5.27
N GLN A 18 14.54 -15.43 5.23
CA GLN A 18 15.38 -15.39 6.45
C GLN A 18 15.56 -13.95 6.88
N ALA A 19 15.17 -13.64 8.12
CA ALA A 19 15.30 -12.30 8.68
C ALA A 19 16.76 -11.81 8.62
N GLY A 20 16.97 -10.58 8.17
CA GLY A 20 18.30 -9.97 8.15
C GLY A 20 19.18 -10.35 6.96
N THR A 21 18.68 -11.17 6.02
CA THR A 21 19.36 -11.43 4.75
C THR A 21 19.37 -10.15 3.89
N PRO A 22 20.46 -9.84 3.16
CA PRO A 22 20.46 -8.69 2.25
C PRO A 22 19.53 -8.94 1.06
N THR A 23 18.72 -7.95 0.71
CA THR A 23 17.80 -7.99 -0.45
C THR A 23 18.49 -7.70 -1.78
N GLY A 24 19.76 -7.30 -1.75
CA GLY A 24 20.51 -6.78 -2.90
C GLY A 24 20.51 -5.25 -2.98
N LEU A 25 19.67 -4.57 -2.18
CA LEU A 25 19.69 -3.13 -1.99
C LEU A 25 20.47 -2.78 -0.71
N LYS A 26 21.30 -1.73 -0.78
CA LYS A 26 22.16 -1.35 0.34
C LYS A 26 21.33 -0.83 1.51
N GLY A 27 21.49 -1.45 2.68
CA GLY A 27 20.82 -1.03 3.91
C GLY A 27 19.39 -1.56 4.06
N LEU A 28 18.86 -2.25 3.05
CA LEU A 28 17.54 -2.87 3.09
C LEU A 28 17.68 -4.37 3.40
N LEU A 29 17.16 -4.79 4.55
CA LEU A 29 17.25 -6.16 5.03
C LEU A 29 15.89 -6.85 4.95
N THR A 30 15.90 -8.14 4.62
CA THR A 30 14.69 -8.95 4.48
C THR A 30 13.89 -9.02 5.77
N GLN A 31 12.59 -8.78 5.65
CA GLN A 31 11.65 -8.86 6.77
C GLN A 31 11.04 -10.28 6.87
N PRO A 32 10.97 -10.89 8.07
CA PRO A 32 10.44 -12.25 8.22
C PRO A 32 8.92 -12.34 8.05
N ILE A 33 8.18 -11.30 8.44
CA ILE A 33 6.71 -11.27 8.42
C ILE A 33 6.23 -9.97 7.74
N PRO A 34 6.47 -9.81 6.42
CA PRO A 34 6.20 -8.55 5.73
C PRO A 34 4.72 -8.19 5.68
N ARG A 35 3.83 -9.19 5.51
CA ARG A 35 2.37 -8.98 5.43
C ARG A 35 1.78 -8.38 6.71
N LYS A 36 2.07 -8.97 7.87
CA LYS A 36 1.62 -8.45 9.18
C LYS A 36 2.04 -7.00 9.37
N THR A 37 3.31 -6.70 9.08
CA THR A 37 3.87 -5.35 9.25
C THR A 37 3.22 -4.35 8.29
N LEU A 38 3.09 -4.67 7.00
CA LEU A 38 2.41 -3.81 6.03
C LEU A 38 0.95 -3.56 6.40
N ARG A 39 0.24 -4.63 6.77
CA ARG A 39 -1.15 -4.56 7.21
C ARG A 39 -1.29 -3.58 8.38
N SER A 40 -0.45 -3.74 9.42
CA SER A 40 -0.42 -2.82 10.57
C SER A 40 -0.16 -1.36 10.16
N THR A 41 0.81 -1.13 9.27
CA THR A 41 1.14 0.22 8.77
C THR A 41 -0.03 0.84 8.01
N TYR A 42 -0.69 0.09 7.12
CA TYR A 42 -1.85 0.59 6.38
C TYR A 42 -3.06 0.86 7.26
N PHE A 43 -3.33 0.02 8.27
CA PHE A 43 -4.40 0.30 9.23
C PHE A 43 -4.13 1.56 10.05
N LYS A 44 -2.90 1.78 10.48
CA LYS A 44 -2.50 3.05 11.12
C LYS A 44 -2.71 4.23 10.19
N THR A 45 -2.36 4.07 8.91
CA THR A 45 -2.57 5.11 7.89
C THR A 45 -4.05 5.44 7.76
N LEU A 46 -4.91 4.43 7.54
CA LEU A 46 -6.36 4.60 7.48
C LEU A 46 -6.95 5.28 8.72
N ARG A 47 -6.40 4.99 9.92
CA ARG A 47 -6.80 5.64 11.16
C ARG A 47 -6.49 7.14 11.16
N VAL A 48 -5.33 7.54 10.65
CA VAL A 48 -4.96 8.96 10.48
C VAL A 48 -5.81 9.61 9.41
N LEU A 49 -6.05 8.92 8.28
CA LEU A 49 -6.91 9.42 7.20
C LEU A 49 -8.34 9.71 7.68
N ALA A 50 -8.86 8.92 8.62
CA ALA A 50 -10.19 9.12 9.20
C ALA A 50 -10.32 10.45 9.98
N MET A 51 -9.21 11.05 10.43
CA MET A 51 -9.22 12.36 11.10
C MET A 51 -9.32 13.54 10.13
N MET A 52 -9.02 13.33 8.84
CA MET A 52 -9.08 14.36 7.80
C MET A 52 -10.50 14.46 7.21
N PRO A 53 -10.91 15.58 6.59
CA PRO A 53 -12.24 15.67 6.00
C PRO A 53 -12.39 14.78 4.74
N SER A 54 -13.60 14.25 4.51
CA SER A 54 -13.89 13.32 3.39
C SER A 54 -13.74 13.94 2.00
N HIS A 55 -13.86 15.26 1.88
CA HIS A 55 -13.66 15.99 0.62
C HIS A 55 -12.18 16.26 0.29
N SER A 56 -11.24 15.98 1.22
CA SER A 56 -9.82 16.17 0.96
C SER A 56 -9.35 15.23 -0.16
N VAL A 57 -8.82 15.80 -1.24
CA VAL A 57 -8.31 15.03 -2.39
C VAL A 57 -7.18 14.09 -1.95
N TYR A 58 -6.30 14.56 -1.05
CA TYR A 58 -5.23 13.76 -0.48
C TYR A 58 -5.77 12.53 0.27
N ARG A 59 -6.79 12.72 1.12
CA ARG A 59 -7.45 11.61 1.83
C ARG A 59 -8.01 10.59 0.85
N GLN A 60 -8.77 11.05 -0.15
CA GLN A 60 -9.42 10.15 -1.12
C GLN A 60 -8.42 9.33 -1.92
N ALA A 61 -7.33 9.95 -2.39
CA ALA A 61 -6.31 9.30 -3.18
C ALA A 61 -5.51 8.27 -2.36
N THR A 62 -5.06 8.66 -1.16
CA THR A 62 -4.30 7.79 -0.26
C THR A 62 -5.14 6.63 0.26
N GLN A 63 -6.41 6.86 0.59
CA GLN A 63 -7.34 5.81 1.00
C GLN A 63 -7.60 4.81 -0.13
N ALA A 64 -7.80 5.27 -1.36
CA ALA A 64 -7.96 4.37 -2.51
C ALA A 64 -6.74 3.47 -2.71
N LEU A 65 -5.54 4.05 -2.65
CA LEU A 65 -4.28 3.32 -2.81
C LEU A 65 -4.04 2.32 -1.67
N THR A 66 -4.23 2.73 -0.42
CA THR A 66 -4.05 1.87 0.76
C THR A 66 -5.03 0.70 0.75
N LEU A 67 -6.30 0.94 0.41
CA LEU A 67 -7.29 -0.12 0.28
C LEU A 67 -6.96 -1.10 -0.84
N GLN A 68 -6.56 -0.62 -2.02
CA GLN A 68 -6.13 -1.48 -3.13
C GLN A 68 -4.97 -2.39 -2.69
N ARG A 69 -3.96 -1.84 -2.02
CA ARG A 69 -2.81 -2.62 -1.54
C ARG A 69 -3.21 -3.62 -0.45
N LEU A 70 -4.10 -3.23 0.46
CA LEU A 70 -4.67 -4.16 1.45
C LEU A 70 -5.43 -5.32 0.77
N ALA A 71 -6.20 -5.05 -0.29
CA ALA A 71 -6.90 -6.10 -1.04
C ALA A 71 -5.93 -7.13 -1.62
N VAL A 72 -4.79 -6.69 -2.17
CA VAL A 72 -3.75 -7.59 -2.65
C VAL A 72 -3.19 -8.43 -1.50
N LEU A 73 -2.84 -7.81 -0.36
CA LEU A 73 -2.30 -8.52 0.80
C LEU A 73 -3.27 -9.56 1.37
N GLU A 74 -4.57 -9.26 1.42
CA GLU A 74 -5.57 -10.20 1.94
C GLU A 74 -5.82 -11.40 1.01
N SER A 75 -5.49 -11.28 -0.27
CA SER A 75 -5.60 -12.40 -1.22
C SER A 75 -4.56 -13.50 -0.99
N TYR A 76 -3.47 -13.22 -0.26
CA TYR A 76 -2.39 -14.18 0.00
C TYR A 76 -2.30 -14.56 1.47
N LYS A 77 -2.96 -15.66 1.83
CA LYS A 77 -2.96 -16.23 3.18
C LYS A 77 -1.91 -17.34 3.34
N PRO A 78 -1.12 -17.37 4.43
CA PRO A 78 -0.15 -18.43 4.65
C PRO A 78 -0.86 -19.73 5.03
N ALA A 79 -0.23 -20.86 4.70
CA ALA A 79 -0.79 -22.18 4.95
C ALA A 79 -0.98 -22.41 6.47
N GLY A 80 -2.19 -22.83 6.86
CA GLY A 80 -2.51 -23.12 8.26
C GLY A 80 -2.84 -21.90 9.12
N TYR A 81 -2.86 -20.69 8.54
CA TYR A 81 -3.36 -19.50 9.24
C TYR A 81 -4.88 -19.60 9.41
N LYS A 82 -5.30 -19.82 10.65
CA LYS A 82 -6.72 -19.79 11.05
C LYS A 82 -6.97 -18.42 11.66
N THR A 83 -7.85 -17.65 11.05
CA THR A 83 -8.42 -16.47 11.70
C THR A 83 -9.41 -16.98 12.74
N ASP A 84 -9.05 -16.89 14.02
CA ASP A 84 -9.90 -17.36 15.13
C ASP A 84 -11.19 -16.52 15.29
N SER A 85 -11.26 -15.36 14.64
CA SER A 85 -12.45 -14.54 14.56
C SER A 85 -13.43 -15.07 13.49
N LYS A 86 -14.71 -15.20 13.87
CA LYS A 86 -15.86 -15.35 12.97
C LYS A 86 -16.02 -14.17 11.98
N ASP A 87 -15.14 -13.18 12.07
CA ASP A 87 -15.02 -12.07 11.15
C ASP A 87 -14.10 -12.53 10.01
N GLU A 88 -14.69 -13.11 8.98
CA GLU A 88 -14.03 -13.16 7.67
C GLU A 88 -13.66 -11.71 7.32
N VAL A 89 -12.40 -11.36 7.57
CA VAL A 89 -11.82 -10.12 7.10
C VAL A 89 -12.07 -10.10 5.60
N MET A 90 -12.79 -9.05 5.19
CA MET A 90 -13.39 -8.85 3.88
C MET A 90 -12.58 -9.48 2.75
N SER A 91 -13.29 -10.18 1.87
CA SER A 91 -12.66 -10.73 0.68
C SER A 91 -12.09 -9.58 -0.17
N ALA A 92 -10.98 -9.82 -0.87
CA ALA A 92 -10.34 -8.81 -1.71
C ALA A 92 -11.32 -8.22 -2.74
N GLU A 93 -12.32 -9.00 -3.14
CA GLU A 93 -13.42 -8.60 -4.02
C GLU A 93 -14.29 -7.50 -3.41
N GLU A 94 -14.62 -7.55 -2.12
CA GLU A 94 -15.41 -6.51 -1.47
C GLU A 94 -14.66 -5.18 -1.42
N ILE A 95 -13.33 -5.22 -1.24
CA ILE A 95 -12.49 -4.03 -1.25
C ILE A 95 -12.41 -3.44 -2.65
N ASN A 96 -12.26 -4.28 -3.67
CA ASN A 96 -12.25 -3.85 -5.06
C ASN A 96 -13.62 -3.33 -5.54
N ALA A 97 -14.72 -3.77 -4.93
CA ALA A 97 -16.06 -3.27 -5.24
C ALA A 97 -16.30 -1.82 -4.77
N ALA A 98 -15.56 -1.35 -3.76
CA ALA A 98 -15.69 0.00 -3.23
C ALA A 98 -15.08 1.05 -4.18
N THR A 99 -15.91 1.53 -5.11
CA THR A 99 -15.48 2.47 -6.16
C THR A 99 -15.67 3.92 -5.72
N THR A 100 -16.73 4.22 -4.97
CA THR A 100 -17.03 5.60 -4.55
C THR A 100 -16.30 5.98 -3.25
N PRO A 101 -15.99 7.28 -3.04
CA PRO A 101 -15.36 7.74 -1.80
C PRO A 101 -16.16 7.36 -0.55
N GLU A 102 -17.50 7.48 -0.59
CA GLU A 102 -18.37 7.13 0.54
C GLU A 102 -18.36 5.63 0.86
N GLN A 103 -18.29 4.77 -0.16
CA GLN A 103 -18.16 3.32 0.03
C GLN A 103 -16.82 2.99 0.69
N ARG A 104 -15.74 3.62 0.25
CA ARG A 104 -14.40 3.46 0.82
C ARG A 104 -14.32 3.94 2.27
N ASP A 105 -15.04 5.01 2.61
CA ASP A 105 -15.12 5.52 3.99
C ASP A 105 -15.82 4.53 4.91
N LYS A 106 -17.02 4.06 4.53
CA LYS A 106 -17.75 3.03 5.29
C LYS A 106 -16.93 1.75 5.44
N LEU A 107 -16.23 1.36 4.37
CA LEU A 107 -15.34 0.21 4.38
C LEU A 107 -14.18 0.41 5.34
N ALA A 108 -13.50 1.57 5.28
CA ALA A 108 -12.38 1.88 6.16
C ALA A 108 -12.79 1.89 7.64
N GLU A 109 -13.94 2.45 7.98
CA GLU A 109 -14.49 2.41 9.35
C GLU A 109 -14.74 0.97 9.83
N ARG A 110 -15.35 0.14 8.97
CA ARG A 110 -15.57 -1.29 9.25
C ARG A 110 -14.25 -2.02 9.47
N LEU A 111 -13.28 -1.79 8.59
CA LEU A 111 -11.94 -2.38 8.65
C LEU A 111 -11.20 -1.98 9.92
N LEU A 112 -11.25 -0.71 10.34
CA LEU A 112 -10.63 -0.23 11.57
C LEU A 112 -11.24 -0.87 12.82
N LYS A 113 -12.55 -1.15 12.81
CA LYS A 113 -13.23 -1.84 13.91
C LYS A 113 -12.86 -3.33 13.99
N ALA A 114 -12.65 -3.96 12.85
CA ALA A 114 -12.32 -5.38 12.74
C ALA A 114 -10.82 -5.69 12.89
N PHE A 115 -9.96 -4.66 12.89
CA PHE A 115 -8.53 -4.89 12.92
C PHE A 115 -8.07 -5.47 14.26
N VAL A 116 -7.63 -6.72 14.23
CA VAL A 116 -6.96 -7.41 15.32
C VAL A 116 -5.55 -7.78 14.85
N VAL A 117 -4.56 -7.55 15.71
CA VAL A 117 -3.17 -7.94 15.45
C VAL A 117 -3.00 -9.38 15.93
N ASP A 118 -3.16 -10.32 15.02
CA ASP A 118 -2.96 -11.74 15.29
C ASP A 118 -1.52 -12.17 14.98
N GLU A 119 -1.08 -13.28 15.58
CA GLU A 119 0.18 -13.92 15.22
C GLU A 119 0.00 -14.71 13.92
N GLU A 120 0.78 -14.34 12.89
CA GLU A 120 0.70 -14.90 11.55
C GLU A 120 2.00 -15.66 11.22
N PRO A 121 1.92 -16.88 10.66
CA PRO A 121 3.11 -17.58 10.16
C PRO A 121 3.71 -16.85 8.93
N PRO A 122 5.02 -17.01 8.67
CA PRO A 122 5.66 -16.32 7.56
C PRO A 122 5.13 -16.81 6.20
N LEU A 123 5.07 -15.89 5.23
CA LEU A 123 4.77 -16.22 3.84
C LEU A 123 5.95 -16.92 3.17
N THR A 124 5.64 -17.74 2.17
CA THR A 124 6.68 -18.30 1.30
C THR A 124 7.25 -17.24 0.37
N VAL A 125 8.49 -17.41 -0.07
CA VAL A 125 9.16 -16.49 -1.02
C VAL A 125 8.38 -16.38 -2.34
N ASP A 126 7.80 -17.48 -2.81
CA ASP A 126 6.96 -17.48 -4.02
C ASP A 126 5.73 -16.57 -3.84
N GLN A 127 5.03 -16.68 -2.69
CA GLN A 127 3.88 -15.82 -2.39
C GLN A 127 4.27 -14.34 -2.25
N ILE A 128 5.46 -14.06 -1.70
CA ILE A 128 5.97 -12.69 -1.59
C ILE A 128 6.22 -12.12 -2.98
N SER A 129 6.86 -12.86 -3.88
CA SER A 129 7.08 -12.46 -5.27
C SER A 129 5.75 -12.17 -5.99
N GLU A 130 4.73 -13.01 -5.79
CA GLU A 130 3.40 -12.82 -6.38
C GLU A 130 2.66 -11.58 -5.81
N ILE A 131 2.97 -11.17 -4.57
CA ILE A 131 2.49 -9.91 -3.99
C ILE A 131 3.21 -8.73 -4.64
N GLU A 132 4.53 -8.79 -4.76
CA GLU A 132 5.37 -7.75 -5.36
C GLU A 132 4.94 -7.45 -6.80
N ASP A 133 4.72 -8.50 -7.61
CA ASP A 133 4.25 -8.38 -8.99
C ASP A 133 2.86 -7.70 -9.06
N LYS A 134 1.93 -8.07 -8.17
CA LYS A 134 0.58 -7.49 -8.14
C LYS A 134 0.57 -6.05 -7.66
N ILE A 135 1.43 -5.68 -6.72
CA ILE A 135 1.55 -4.29 -6.26
C ILE A 135 2.29 -3.45 -7.30
N GLY A 136 3.29 -4.01 -7.98
CA GLY A 136 4.03 -3.36 -9.05
C GLY A 136 4.89 -2.17 -8.59
N ALA A 137 5.42 -2.23 -7.37
CA ALA A 137 6.13 -1.10 -6.74
C ALA A 137 7.49 -1.49 -6.12
N GLY A 138 8.20 -2.45 -6.73
CA GLY A 138 9.49 -2.93 -6.23
C GLY A 138 9.36 -4.05 -5.20
N LEU A 139 10.39 -4.21 -4.37
CA LEU A 139 10.43 -5.25 -3.33
C LEU A 139 9.44 -4.94 -2.19
N ILE A 140 8.99 -5.98 -1.49
CA ILE A 140 8.03 -5.83 -0.39
C ILE A 140 8.59 -4.98 0.75
N GLU A 141 9.92 -5.01 0.96
CA GLU A 141 10.61 -4.15 1.91
C GLU A 141 10.58 -2.68 1.51
N GLU A 142 10.72 -2.35 0.22
CA GLU A 142 10.60 -0.97 -0.28
C GLU A 142 9.16 -0.46 -0.11
N VAL A 143 8.17 -1.31 -0.41
CA VAL A 143 6.75 -1.00 -0.19
C VAL A 143 6.47 -0.71 1.29
N LEU A 144 7.18 -1.38 2.20
CA LEU A 144 7.07 -1.17 3.64
C LEU A 144 7.68 0.17 4.07
N GLU A 145 8.85 0.53 3.56
CA GLU A 145 9.45 1.84 3.80
C GLU A 145 8.56 2.97 3.26
N VAL A 146 8.03 2.81 2.04
CA VAL A 146 7.07 3.75 1.45
C VAL A 146 5.80 3.84 2.30
N GLY A 147 5.28 2.72 2.80
CA GLY A 147 4.11 2.73 3.68
C GLY A 147 4.36 3.46 5.01
N GLN A 148 5.55 3.32 5.59
CA GLN A 148 5.94 4.05 6.81
C GLN A 148 6.11 5.55 6.54
N ALA A 149 6.74 5.91 5.43
CA ALA A 149 6.88 7.29 5.00
C ALA A 149 5.50 7.93 4.73
N GLU A 150 4.59 7.20 4.10
CA GLU A 150 3.22 7.67 3.86
C GLU A 150 2.44 7.86 5.16
N LEU A 151 2.61 6.97 6.15
CA LEU A 151 2.02 7.16 7.47
C LEU A 151 2.52 8.45 8.14
N GLN A 152 3.84 8.69 8.12
CA GLN A 152 4.44 9.91 8.66
C GLN A 152 3.94 11.15 7.91
N LEU A 153 3.86 11.07 6.58
CA LEU A 153 3.30 12.14 5.75
C LEU A 153 1.84 12.41 6.13
N ALA A 154 1.01 11.38 6.26
CA ALA A 154 -0.39 11.53 6.65
C ALA A 154 -0.54 12.20 8.03
N GLU A 155 0.33 11.87 9.00
CA GLU A 155 0.38 12.54 10.30
C GLU A 155 0.74 14.03 10.17
N MET A 156 1.71 14.37 9.31
CA MET A 156 2.07 15.76 9.03
C MET A 156 0.94 16.51 8.33
N MET A 157 0.27 15.87 7.36
CA MET A 157 -0.86 16.43 6.63
C MET A 157 -2.05 16.69 7.55
N ALA A 158 -2.28 15.82 8.54
CA ALA A 158 -3.28 16.01 9.59
C ALA A 158 -3.08 17.32 10.36
N VAL A 159 -1.82 17.68 10.62
CA VAL A 159 -1.44 18.93 11.33
C VAL A 159 -1.43 20.14 10.39
N ALA A 160 -0.87 19.98 9.19
CA ALA A 160 -0.68 21.07 8.23
C ALA A 160 -1.98 21.52 7.54
N LYS A 161 -2.99 20.66 7.51
CA LYS A 161 -4.33 20.91 6.93
C LYS A 161 -4.32 21.58 5.54
N PRO A 162 -3.60 21.05 4.55
CA PRO A 162 -3.47 21.66 3.22
C PRO A 162 -4.75 21.63 2.37
N TRP A 163 -5.82 21.02 2.86
CA TRP A 163 -7.16 21.09 2.25
C TRP A 163 -7.91 22.38 2.59
N GLU A 164 -7.40 23.19 3.51
CA GLU A 164 -7.94 24.52 3.78
C GLU A 164 -7.60 25.49 2.64
N GLU A 165 -8.30 26.62 2.59
CA GLU A 165 -8.06 27.63 1.55
C GLU A 165 -6.65 28.21 1.66
N LEU A 166 -6.14 28.68 0.53
CA LEU A 166 -4.81 29.27 0.46
C LEU A 166 -4.70 30.47 1.40
N VAL A 167 -3.72 30.41 2.32
CA VAL A 167 -3.49 31.46 3.33
C VAL A 167 -3.19 32.81 2.69
N GLU A 168 -2.44 32.82 1.59
CA GLU A 168 -2.05 34.03 0.87
C GLU A 168 -2.25 33.87 -0.64
N LYS A 169 -3.12 34.70 -1.21
CA LYS A 169 -3.28 34.76 -2.67
C LYS A 169 -2.05 35.40 -3.30
N PRO A 170 -1.59 34.91 -4.46
CA PRO A 170 -0.44 35.53 -5.12
C PRO A 170 -0.77 36.97 -5.51
N ALA A 171 0.23 37.85 -5.41
CA ALA A 171 0.13 39.19 -5.95
C ALA A 171 -0.12 39.16 -7.46
N GLU A 172 -0.83 40.16 -7.98
CA GLU A 172 -1.04 40.31 -9.42
C GLU A 172 0.33 40.39 -10.12
N GLY A 173 0.55 39.56 -11.15
CA GLY A 173 1.83 39.46 -11.86
C GLY A 173 2.87 38.51 -11.24
N GLN A 174 2.68 37.96 -10.03
CA GLN A 174 3.69 37.08 -9.36
C GLN A 174 4.06 35.84 -10.19
N TRP A 175 3.09 35.26 -10.88
CA TRP A 175 3.28 34.07 -11.73
C TRP A 175 3.30 34.42 -13.22
N GLU A 176 3.37 35.70 -13.58
CA GLU A 176 3.59 36.13 -14.96
C GLU A 176 5.07 36.01 -15.28
N TYR A 177 5.39 35.01 -16.10
CA TYR A 177 6.75 34.83 -16.60
C TYR A 177 7.04 35.78 -17.78
N PHE A 178 8.32 35.94 -18.13
CA PHE A 178 8.74 36.72 -19.29
C PHE A 178 8.07 36.21 -20.57
N SER A 179 7.07 36.94 -21.07
CA SER A 179 6.47 36.68 -22.37
C SER A 179 7.30 37.39 -23.45
N ARG A 180 7.61 36.71 -24.56
CA ARG A 180 8.25 37.35 -25.73
C ARG A 180 7.23 38.22 -26.47
N GLN A 181 6.84 39.37 -25.91
CA GLN A 181 5.93 40.32 -26.56
C GLN A 181 6.60 41.17 -27.66
N GLY A 182 7.74 40.75 -28.22
CA GLY A 182 8.54 41.58 -29.14
C GLY A 182 8.98 40.95 -30.48
N ALA A 183 8.76 39.66 -30.75
CA ALA A 183 9.20 39.08 -32.03
C ALA A 183 8.37 37.83 -32.44
N HIS A 184 7.43 38.09 -33.35
CA HIS A 184 6.86 37.20 -34.39
C HIS A 184 6.16 35.88 -34.00
N THR A 185 4.96 35.73 -34.56
CA THR A 185 4.07 34.56 -34.68
C THR A 185 3.17 34.23 -33.47
N ALA A 186 1.91 34.69 -33.58
CA ALA A 186 0.80 34.28 -32.74
C ALA A 186 0.57 32.77 -32.90
N THR A 187 0.84 32.01 -31.84
CA THR A 187 0.36 30.62 -31.75
C THR A 187 -1.01 30.67 -31.07
N GLN A 188 -2.03 30.11 -31.74
CA GLN A 188 -3.41 30.04 -31.26
C GLN A 188 -3.50 29.28 -29.93
N LYS A 189 -4.42 29.72 -29.06
CA LYS A 189 -4.78 28.98 -27.84
C LYS A 189 -5.51 27.67 -28.20
N PRO A 190 -5.31 26.59 -27.43
CA PRO A 190 -6.06 25.35 -27.58
C PRO A 190 -7.56 25.53 -27.30
#